data_AF-A0A2E9A1N9-F1
#
_entry.id   AF-A0A2E9A1N9-F1
#
_cell.length_a   1.000
_cell.length_b   1.000
_cell.length_c   1.000
_cell.angle_alpha   90.00
_cell.angle_beta   90.00
_cell.angle_gamma   90.00
#
_symmetry.space_group_name_H-M   'P 1'
#
loop_
_entity.id
_entity.type
_entity.pdbx_description
1 polymer ?
#
loop_
_entity_poly.entity_id
_entity_poly.type
_entity_poly.pdbx_seq_one_letter_code
_entity_poly.pdbx_strand_id
1 'polypeptide(L)'
;MSERTDPNNIFLEIHAGAGGTESQDWAEMLVRMYIRWAEKKEAKVLLLQETRGEEAGIKSTTIKIENNYAYGWLKKESGIHRLVRISPFDSNKRRHTSFASVWVYPEIDNKIEIDI
;
A
#
# COMPACT_ATOMS: atom_id res chain seq x y z
N MET A 1 8.18 18.61 4.04
CA MET A 1 9.35 17.91 4.62
C MET A 1 9.81 18.68 5.85
N SER A 2 8.97 18.77 6.88
CA SER A 2 9.17 19.56 8.09
C SER A 2 8.55 18.91 9.33
N GLU A 3 7.94 17.74 9.20
CA GLU A 3 7.34 17.02 10.32
C GLU A 3 8.40 16.15 10.96
N ARG A 4 8.40 16.06 12.30
CA ARG A 4 9.37 15.24 13.06
C ARG A 4 9.36 13.76 12.65
N THR A 5 8.26 13.28 12.08
CA THR A 5 8.09 11.90 11.61
C THR A 5 8.51 11.70 10.16
N ASP A 6 8.85 12.76 9.42
CA ASP A 6 9.27 12.63 8.01
C ASP A 6 10.45 11.66 7.83
N PRO A 7 11.47 11.60 8.72
CA PRO A 7 12.59 10.65 8.62
C PRO A 7 12.22 9.19 8.91
N ASN A 8 11.07 8.93 9.52
CA ASN A 8 10.74 7.62 10.05
C ASN A 8 10.47 6.61 8.93
N ASN A 9 10.69 5.34 9.24
CA ASN A 9 10.19 4.22 8.45
C ASN A 9 8.67 4.28 8.39
N ILE A 10 8.08 3.53 7.47
CA ILE A 10 6.63 3.51 7.30
C ILE A 10 6.05 2.11 7.28
N PHE A 11 4.79 2.04 7.67
CA PHE A 11 3.89 0.95 7.37
C PHE A 11 2.95 1.41 6.26
N LEU A 12 2.91 0.63 5.18
CA LEU A 12 2.00 0.81 4.06
C LEU A 12 0.96 -0.29 4.11
N GLU A 13 -0.30 0.09 4.25
CA GLU A 13 -1.44 -0.82 4.21
C GLU A 13 -2.22 -0.62 2.91
N ILE A 14 -2.46 -1.71 2.20
CA ILE A 14 -3.24 -1.70 0.96
C ILE A 14 -4.40 -2.65 1.12
N HIS A 15 -5.61 -2.17 0.85
CA HIS A 15 -6.83 -2.96 0.88
C HIS A 15 -7.59 -2.85 -0.43
N ALA A 16 -8.05 -3.98 -0.95
CA ALA A 16 -8.96 -4.01 -2.08
C ALA A 16 -10.32 -3.43 -1.66
N GLY A 17 -10.86 -2.52 -2.47
CA GLY A 17 -12.16 -1.90 -2.28
C GLY A 17 -13.24 -2.52 -3.17
N ALA A 18 -14.20 -1.70 -3.59
CA ALA A 18 -15.23 -2.11 -4.55
C ALA A 18 -14.63 -2.47 -5.92
N GLY A 19 -15.09 -3.59 -6.49
CA GLY A 19 -14.58 -4.13 -7.76
C GLY A 19 -14.41 -5.66 -7.80
N GLY A 20 -14.54 -6.35 -6.65
CA GLY A 20 -14.43 -7.81 -6.59
C GLY A 20 -13.03 -8.31 -6.92
N THR A 21 -12.92 -9.34 -7.75
CA THR A 21 -11.63 -9.91 -8.21
C THR A 21 -10.77 -8.86 -8.93
N GLU A 22 -11.37 -7.90 -9.64
CA GLU A 22 -10.65 -6.82 -10.31
C GLU A 22 -10.02 -5.82 -9.33
N SER A 23 -10.67 -5.54 -8.18
CA SER A 23 -10.08 -4.68 -7.16
C SER A 23 -8.97 -5.38 -6.38
N GLN A 24 -9.03 -6.70 -6.26
CA GLN A 24 -7.96 -7.51 -5.66
C GLN A 24 -6.71 -7.53 -6.56
N ASP A 25 -6.88 -7.69 -7.88
CA ASP A 25 -5.76 -7.57 -8.84
C ASP A 25 -5.18 -6.16 -8.82
N TRP A 26 -6.04 -5.13 -8.78
CA TRP A 26 -5.58 -3.75 -8.68
C TRP A 26 -4.78 -3.47 -7.40
N ALA A 27 -5.23 -4.01 -6.25
CA ALA A 27 -4.49 -3.91 -5.01
C ALA A 27 -3.09 -4.53 -5.17
N GLU A 28 -2.97 -5.73 -5.75
CA GLU A 28 -1.67 -6.37 -6.01
C GLU A 28 -0.77 -5.51 -6.92
N MET A 29 -1.33 -4.90 -7.96
CA MET A 29 -0.58 -3.99 -8.83
C MET A 29 0.00 -2.79 -8.06
N LEU A 30 -0.77 -2.22 -7.13
CA LEU A 30 -0.30 -1.15 -6.26
C LEU A 30 0.83 -1.63 -5.34
N VAL A 31 0.73 -2.82 -4.74
CA VAL A 31 1.81 -3.40 -3.94
C VAL A 31 3.10 -3.47 -4.75
N ARG A 32 3.03 -4.04 -5.97
CA ARG A 32 4.18 -4.14 -6.87
C ARG A 32 4.75 -2.77 -7.25
N MET A 33 3.90 -1.76 -7.40
CA MET A 33 4.32 -0.37 -7.67
C MET A 33 5.16 0.19 -6.52
N TYR A 34 4.70 0.05 -5.26
CA TYR A 34 5.42 0.56 -4.10
C TYR A 34 6.69 -0.24 -3.79
N ILE A 35 6.69 -1.56 -4.01
CA ILE A 35 7.92 -2.38 -3.89
C ILE A 35 8.98 -1.90 -4.88
N ARG A 36 8.63 -1.72 -6.16
CA ARG A 36 9.59 -1.22 -7.17
C ARG A 36 10.09 0.19 -6.86
N TRP A 37 9.22 1.05 -6.31
CA TRP A 37 9.63 2.38 -5.85
C TRP A 37 10.64 2.28 -4.71
N ALA A 38 10.39 1.39 -3.74
CA ALA A 38 11.25 1.16 -2.60
C ALA A 38 12.63 0.60 -3.03
N GLU A 39 12.64 -0.41 -3.92
CA GLU A 39 13.87 -0.97 -4.51
C GLU A 39 14.69 0.11 -5.23
N LYS A 40 14.05 0.99 -6.02
CA LYS A 40 14.73 2.10 -6.70
C LYS A 40 15.33 3.13 -5.72
N LYS A 41 14.80 3.21 -4.51
CA LYS A 41 15.29 4.07 -3.43
C LYS A 41 16.26 3.35 -2.49
N GLU A 42 16.71 2.14 -2.85
CA GLU A 42 17.55 1.27 -2.02
C GLU A 42 16.95 1.05 -0.61
N ALA A 43 15.62 1.13 -0.52
CA ALA A 43 14.88 0.92 0.70
C ALA A 43 14.72 -0.58 0.96
N LYS A 44 14.74 -0.97 2.23
CA LYS A 44 14.45 -2.35 2.62
C LYS A 44 12.94 -2.52 2.78
N VAL A 45 12.36 -3.50 2.09
CA VAL A 45 10.94 -3.84 2.16
C VAL A 45 10.75 -5.11 2.97
N LEU A 46 9.84 -5.09 3.93
CA LEU A 46 9.46 -6.22 4.76
C LEU A 46 7.96 -6.46 4.62
N LEU A 47 7.57 -7.63 4.10
CA LEU A 47 6.17 -8.06 4.08
C LEU A 47 5.77 -8.52 5.48
N LEU A 48 4.81 -7.83 6.10
CA LEU A 48 4.33 -8.18 7.45
C LEU A 48 3.11 -9.10 7.38
N GLN A 49 2.15 -8.73 6.53
CA GLN A 49 0.92 -9.48 6.35
C GLN A 49 0.49 -9.43 4.90
N GLU A 50 -0.01 -10.56 4.40
CA GLU A 50 -0.64 -10.67 3.09
C GLU A 50 -1.87 -11.56 3.22
N THR A 51 -2.99 -11.12 2.68
CA THR A 51 -4.22 -11.89 2.56
C THR A 51 -4.62 -11.91 1.11
N ARG A 52 -4.50 -13.08 0.47
CA ARG A 52 -4.77 -13.24 -0.95
C ARG A 52 -6.27 -13.28 -1.26
N GLY A 53 -6.60 -12.90 -2.49
CA GLY A 53 -7.91 -13.15 -3.08
C GLY A 53 -8.18 -14.64 -3.28
N GLU A 54 -9.45 -15.00 -3.44
CA GLU A 54 -9.84 -16.39 -3.74
C GLU A 54 -9.59 -16.74 -5.21
N GLU A 55 -9.80 -15.80 -6.13
CA GLU A 55 -9.58 -16.00 -7.56
C GLU A 55 -8.27 -15.38 -8.06
N ALA A 56 -8.01 -14.11 -7.72
CA ALA A 56 -6.82 -13.38 -8.14
C ALA A 56 -6.49 -12.23 -7.18
N GLY A 57 -5.25 -11.78 -7.21
CA GLY A 57 -4.81 -10.59 -6.47
C GLY A 57 -4.78 -10.74 -4.95
N ILE A 58 -4.86 -9.59 -4.27
CA ILE A 58 -4.70 -9.47 -2.82
C ILE A 58 -5.92 -8.74 -2.23
N LYS A 59 -6.51 -9.30 -1.16
CA LYS A 59 -7.57 -8.64 -0.38
C LYS A 59 -6.98 -7.52 0.50
N SER A 60 -5.90 -7.83 1.22
CA SER A 60 -5.16 -6.85 2.00
C SER A 60 -3.68 -7.22 2.15
N THR A 61 -2.83 -6.21 2.26
CA THR A 61 -1.43 -6.41 2.64
C THR A 61 -0.92 -5.27 3.50
N THR A 62 0.03 -5.58 4.37
CA THR A 62 0.79 -4.62 5.15
C THR A 62 2.26 -4.86 4.87
N ILE A 63 2.95 -3.83 4.37
CA ILE A 63 4.39 -3.84 4.15
C ILE A 63 5.06 -2.75 4.99
N LYS A 64 6.22 -3.06 5.56
CA LYS A 64 7.09 -2.08 6.19
C LYS A 64 8.17 -1.68 5.19
N ILE A 65 8.38 -0.38 5.02
CA ILE A 65 9.46 0.17 4.20
C ILE A 65 10.42 0.91 5.12
N GLU A 66 11.65 0.39 5.22
CA GLU A 66 12.73 0.96 6.01
C GLU A 66 13.62 1.80 5.08
N ASN A 67 13.54 3.13 5.22
CA ASN A 67 14.39 4.08 4.51
C ASN A 67 14.38 5.43 5.21
N ASN A 68 15.51 6.14 5.12
CA ASN A 68 15.58 7.53 5.54
C ASN A 68 14.56 8.35 4.74
N TYR A 69 13.72 9.09 5.46
CA TYR A 69 12.68 9.96 4.90
C TYR A 69 11.49 9.25 4.23
N ALA A 70 11.29 7.94 4.44
CA ALA A 70 10.22 7.19 3.78
C ALA A 70 8.83 7.85 3.95
N TYR A 71 8.51 8.31 5.16
CA TYR A 71 7.23 8.98 5.45
C TYR A 71 7.10 10.32 4.72
N GLY A 72 8.16 11.12 4.70
CA GLY A 72 8.15 12.41 4.00
C GLY A 72 7.84 12.30 2.50
N TRP A 73 8.22 11.20 1.86
CA TRP A 73 7.92 10.92 0.46
C TRP A 73 6.49 10.41 0.26
N LEU A 74 6.06 9.43 1.06
CA LEU A 74 4.85 8.66 0.79
C LEU A 74 3.61 9.16 1.54
N LYS A 75 3.71 10.10 2.49
CA LYS A 75 2.53 10.57 3.24
C LYS A 75 1.36 11.09 2.39
N LYS A 76 1.65 11.63 1.20
CA LYS A 76 0.64 12.13 0.26
C LYS A 76 -0.03 11.04 -0.59
N GLU A 77 0.47 9.80 -0.52
CA GLU A 77 -0.08 8.66 -1.24
C GLU A 77 -1.27 8.02 -0.52
N SER A 78 -1.50 8.41 0.75
CA SER A 78 -2.64 7.93 1.52
C SER A 78 -3.96 8.38 0.90
N GLY A 79 -4.83 7.43 0.60
CA GLY A 79 -6.14 7.68 0.00
C GLY A 79 -6.68 6.51 -0.81
N ILE A 80 -7.75 6.77 -1.55
CA ILE A 80 -8.38 5.78 -2.43
C ILE A 80 -7.89 5.98 -3.85
N HIS A 81 -7.34 4.91 -4.43
CA HIS A 81 -6.80 4.88 -5.79
C HIS A 81 -7.78 4.14 -6.71
N ARG A 82 -8.13 4.78 -7.83
CA ARG A 82 -9.13 4.27 -8.79
C ARG A 82 -8.48 3.78 -10.08
N LEU A 83 -8.77 2.55 -10.46
CA LEU A 83 -8.41 1.96 -11.75
C LEU A 83 -9.63 1.89 -12.66
N VAL A 84 -9.48 2.30 -13.93
CA VAL A 84 -10.50 2.13 -14.97
C VAL A 84 -9.85 1.46 -16.17
N ARG A 85 -10.19 0.19 -16.41
CA ARG A 85 -9.68 -0.58 -17.56
C ARG A 85 -10.70 -1.61 -18.04
N ILE A 86 -10.40 -2.26 -19.16
CA ILE A 86 -11.17 -3.45 -19.60
C ILE A 86 -10.71 -4.61 -18.71
N SER A 87 -11.65 -5.21 -17.97
CA SER A 87 -11.32 -6.28 -17.04
C SER A 87 -10.88 -7.53 -17.81
N PRO A 88 -9.73 -8.15 -17.46
CA PRO A 88 -9.38 -9.48 -17.99
C PRO A 88 -10.27 -10.60 -17.44
N PHE A 89 -11.01 -10.35 -16.35
CA PHE A 89 -11.89 -11.32 -15.70
C PHE A 89 -13.34 -11.27 -16.23
N ASP A 90 -13.74 -10.22 -16.96
CA ASP A 90 -15.07 -10.13 -17.59
C ASP A 90 -15.04 -10.67 -19.04
N SER A 91 -15.73 -11.78 -19.29
CA SER A 91 -15.84 -12.38 -20.63
C SER A 91 -16.45 -11.44 -21.67
N ASN A 92 -17.26 -10.47 -21.25
CA ASN A 92 -17.88 -9.48 -22.14
C ASN A 92 -16.98 -8.28 -22.44
N LYS A 93 -15.73 -8.25 -21.94
CA LYS A 93 -14.75 -7.16 -22.16
C LYS A 93 -15.29 -5.77 -21.85
N ARG A 94 -16.16 -5.66 -20.85
CA ARG A 94 -16.67 -4.35 -20.43
C ARG A 94 -15.58 -3.58 -19.70
N ARG A 95 -15.73 -2.26 -19.69
CA ARG A 95 -14.87 -1.38 -18.88
C ARG A 95 -15.36 -1.42 -17.44
N HIS A 96 -14.48 -1.79 -16.51
CA HIS A 96 -14.75 -1.85 -15.08
C HIS A 96 -14.05 -0.70 -14.38
N THR A 97 -14.61 -0.30 -13.23
CA THR A 97 -14.01 0.67 -12.32
C THR A 97 -13.77 -0.02 -11.00
N SER A 98 -12.51 -0.02 -10.56
CA SER A 98 -12.06 -0.69 -9.34
C SER A 98 -11.36 0.29 -8.42
N PHE A 99 -11.44 0.02 -7.12
CA PHE A 99 -10.86 0.87 -6.09
C PHE A 99 -9.97 0.05 -5.17
N ALA A 100 -8.90 0.67 -4.68
CA ALA A 100 -8.08 0.16 -3.60
C ALA A 100 -7.69 1.32 -2.68
N SER A 101 -7.70 1.11 -1.37
CA SER A 101 -7.22 2.10 -0.42
C SER A 101 -5.77 1.85 -0.08
N VAL A 102 -4.97 2.91 -0.03
CA VAL A 102 -3.59 2.93 0.41
C VAL A 102 -3.52 3.80 1.65
N TRP A 103 -2.93 3.30 2.72
CA TRP A 103 -2.67 4.05 3.94
C TRP A 103 -1.20 4.00 4.29
N VAL A 104 -0.64 5.14 4.67
CA VAL A 104 0.77 5.28 5.03
C VAL A 104 0.85 5.81 6.46
N TYR A 105 1.46 5.02 7.34
CA TYR A 105 1.67 5.38 8.74
C TYR A 105 3.17 5.43 9.04
N PRO A 106 3.66 6.44 9.78
CA PRO A 106 5.03 6.45 10.24
C PRO A 106 5.21 5.41 11.36
N GLU A 107 6.37 4.78 11.41
CA GLU A 107 6.81 4.02 12.59
C GLU A 107 7.05 5.03 13.73
N ILE A 108 6.26 4.92 14.80
CA ILE A 108 6.42 5.74 16.01
C ILE A 108 6.97 4.83 17.09
N ASP A 109 8.14 5.19 17.62
CA ASP A 109 8.74 4.46 18.73
C ASP A 109 8.03 4.90 20.03
N ASN A 110 7.18 4.03 20.58
CA ASN A 110 6.49 4.26 21.84
C ASN A 110 7.47 4.08 23.01
N LYS A 111 8.47 4.95 23.14
CA LYS A 111 9.11 5.18 24.44
C LYS A 111 8.12 5.95 25.31
N ILE A 112 7.21 5.21 25.94
CA ILE A 112 6.46 5.72 27.09
C ILE A 112 7.49 5.81 28.21
N GLU A 113 8.10 6.98 28.41
CA GLU A 113 8.80 7.29 29.66
C GLU A 113 7.73 7.34 30.76
N ILE A 114 7.55 6.22 31.45
CA ILE A 114 6.81 6.18 32.71
C ILE A 114 7.79 6.68 33.77
N ASP A 115 7.74 7.97 34.09
CA ASP A 115 8.32 8.49 35.32
C ASP A 115 7.46 7.97 36.49
N ILE A 116 8.08 7.27 37.44
CA ILE A 116 7.49 6.91 38.74
C ILE A 116 8.09 7.83 39.80
#